data_AF-A0A4Q4NNE8-F1
#
_entry.id   AF-A0A4Q4NNE8-F1
#
_cell.length_a   1.000
_cell.length_b   1.000
_cell.length_c   1.000
_cell.angle_alpha   90.00
_cell.angle_beta   90.00
_cell.angle_gamma   90.00
#
_symmetry.space_group_name_H-M   'P 1'
#
loop_
_entity.id
_entity.type
_entity.pdbx_description
1 polymer ?
#
loop_
_entity_poly.entity_id
_entity_poly.type
_entity_poly.pdbx_seq_one_letter_code
_entity_poly.pdbx_strand_id
1 'polypeptide(L)'
;MKVFTITAISSLLTLTAALSPPYEPICETCVYTPNENKCDITTSCTYVWGHDDPHTPGPYYCACRHGYRATGYEANNMEVQWRLPWYGTPSGDPSQEGRVFVKPGVECNTLCDDWYLGKDGCKAVQEKKWCM
;
A
#
# COMPACT_ATOMS: atom_id res chain seq x y z
N MET A 1 -24.15 -13.64 -72.44
CA MET A 1 -23.10 -12.83 -71.79
C MET A 1 -23.74 -11.72 -70.97
N LYS A 2 -23.69 -11.80 -69.64
CA LYS A 2 -23.96 -10.68 -68.74
C LYS A 2 -23.14 -10.92 -67.48
N VAL A 3 -22.08 -10.13 -67.34
CA VAL A 3 -21.17 -10.11 -66.19
C VAL A 3 -21.80 -9.18 -65.15
N PHE A 4 -21.98 -9.67 -63.93
CA PHE A 4 -22.30 -8.85 -62.77
C PHE A 4 -21.16 -8.99 -61.78
N THR A 5 -20.37 -7.94 -61.64
CA THR A 5 -19.30 -7.78 -60.65
C THR A 5 -19.92 -7.37 -59.33
N ILE A 6 -19.77 -8.19 -58.29
CA ILE A 6 -20.16 -7.86 -56.91
C ILE A 6 -18.88 -7.54 -56.13
N THR A 7 -18.68 -6.27 -55.79
CA THR A 7 -17.61 -5.82 -54.90
C THR A 7 -18.04 -6.01 -53.44
N ALA A 8 -17.44 -6.97 -52.74
CA ALA A 8 -17.61 -7.15 -51.31
C ALA A 8 -16.67 -6.21 -50.53
N ILE A 9 -17.26 -5.27 -49.79
CA ILE A 9 -16.54 -4.35 -48.90
C ILE A 9 -16.45 -5.01 -47.53
N SER A 10 -15.27 -5.53 -47.17
CA SER A 10 -15.00 -6.06 -45.83
C SER A 10 -14.58 -4.93 -44.90
N SER A 11 -15.50 -4.51 -44.03
CA SER A 11 -15.26 -3.53 -42.97
C SER A 11 -14.43 -4.17 -41.84
N LEU A 12 -13.19 -3.71 -41.63
CA LEU A 12 -12.39 -4.07 -40.45
C LEU A 12 -12.91 -3.28 -39.23
N LEU A 13 -13.57 -3.98 -38.31
CA LEU A 13 -13.81 -3.48 -36.95
C LEU A 13 -12.54 -3.67 -36.11
N THR A 14 -11.80 -2.58 -35.88
CA THR A 14 -10.71 -2.57 -34.90
C THR A 14 -11.28 -2.44 -33.49
N LEU A 15 -11.13 -3.50 -32.69
CA LEU A 15 -11.49 -3.53 -31.28
C LEU A 15 -10.35 -2.89 -30.46
N THR A 16 -10.46 -1.60 -30.15
CA THR A 16 -9.51 -0.92 -29.27
C THR A 16 -9.86 -1.26 -27.82
N ALA A 17 -9.20 -2.26 -27.24
CA ALA A 17 -9.27 -2.50 -25.81
C ALA A 17 -8.55 -1.34 -25.09
N ALA A 18 -9.31 -0.51 -24.36
CA ALA A 18 -8.76 0.53 -23.52
C ALA A 18 -8.03 -0.10 -22.33
N LEU A 19 -6.70 -0.09 -22.37
CA LEU A 19 -5.85 -0.46 -21.24
C LEU A 19 -5.87 0.70 -20.22
N SER A 20 -6.86 0.73 -19.32
CA SER A 20 -6.72 1.55 -18.12
C SER A 20 -5.62 0.94 -17.24
N PRO A 21 -4.63 1.72 -16.76
CA PRO A 21 -3.64 1.20 -15.84
C PRO A 21 -4.34 0.63 -14.60
N PRO A 22 -3.85 -0.48 -14.02
CA PRO A 22 -4.40 -0.98 -12.77
C PRO A 22 -4.38 0.14 -11.74
N TYR A 23 -5.53 0.42 -11.12
CA TYR A 23 -5.65 1.39 -10.04
C TYR A 23 -4.86 0.86 -8.85
N GLU A 24 -3.64 1.38 -8.65
CA GLU A 24 -2.89 1.11 -7.43
C GLU A 24 -3.40 2.05 -6.33
N PRO A 25 -3.99 1.51 -5.24
CA PRO A 25 -4.49 2.35 -4.16
C PRO A 25 -3.33 3.09 -3.50
N ILE A 26 -3.41 4.43 -3.56
CA ILE A 26 -2.42 5.37 -3.03
C ILE A 26 -2.14 5.07 -1.56
N CYS A 27 -0.85 4.99 -1.21
CA CYS A 27 -0.38 4.88 0.16
C CYS A 27 -0.31 6.28 0.74
N GLU A 28 -1.36 6.71 1.43
CA GLU A 28 -1.46 8.09 1.93
C GLU A 28 -0.38 8.36 2.98
N THR A 29 0.41 9.41 2.75
CA THR A 29 1.51 9.81 3.62
C THR A 29 1.06 10.80 4.69
N CYS A 30 1.81 10.88 5.78
CA CYS A 30 1.67 11.92 6.80
C CYS A 30 2.79 12.97 6.68
N VAL A 31 2.60 14.15 7.29
CA VAL A 31 3.63 15.20 7.37
C VAL A 31 4.06 15.35 8.81
N TYR A 32 5.32 15.12 9.16
CA TYR A 32 5.77 15.04 10.56
C TYR A 32 5.61 16.36 11.37
N THR A 33 5.27 17.48 10.74
CA THR A 33 5.03 18.76 11.42
C THR A 33 3.78 18.66 12.31
N PRO A 34 3.80 19.19 13.55
CA PRO A 34 2.70 18.99 14.50
C PRO A 34 1.30 19.38 14.00
N ASN A 35 1.20 20.40 13.15
CA ASN A 35 -0.08 20.88 12.62
C ASN A 35 -0.59 20.11 11.39
N GLU A 36 0.25 19.28 10.76
CA GLU A 36 -0.07 18.59 9.50
C GLU A 36 0.09 17.06 9.58
N ASN A 37 0.53 16.55 10.74
CA ASN A 37 0.69 15.13 11.03
C ASN A 37 -0.53 14.31 10.65
N LYS A 38 -1.72 14.76 11.08
CA LYS A 38 -3.03 14.16 10.78
C LYS A 38 -3.15 12.67 11.13
N CYS A 39 -2.14 12.02 11.69
CA CYS A 39 -2.25 10.68 12.22
C CYS A 39 -3.12 10.68 13.47
N ASP A 40 -3.84 9.59 13.71
CA ASP A 40 -4.57 9.41 14.95
C ASP A 40 -3.60 9.28 16.14
N ILE A 41 -4.03 9.65 17.35
CA ILE A 41 -3.20 9.61 18.57
C ILE A 41 -2.66 8.21 18.91
N THR A 42 -3.27 7.16 18.37
CA THR A 42 -2.86 5.77 18.54
C THR A 42 -1.73 5.35 17.59
N THR A 43 -1.33 6.24 16.70
CA THR A 43 -0.30 6.05 15.68
C THR A 43 0.80 7.09 15.79
N SER A 44 1.88 6.90 15.04
CA SER A 44 3.00 7.85 14.96
C SER A 44 3.40 8.07 13.51
N CYS A 45 3.51 9.34 13.09
CA CYS A 45 4.04 9.67 11.76
C CYS A 45 5.53 9.32 11.69
N THR A 46 5.84 8.24 10.97
CA THR A 46 7.12 7.56 11.01
C THR A 46 7.79 7.63 9.65
N TYR A 47 9.05 8.08 9.62
CA TYR A 47 9.91 7.99 8.45
C TYR A 47 10.22 6.53 8.14
N VAL A 48 9.89 6.10 6.92
CA VAL A 48 10.30 4.79 6.44
C VAL A 48 11.65 4.94 5.75
N TRP A 49 12.67 4.23 6.24
CA TRP A 49 14.04 4.35 5.74
C TRP A 49 14.44 3.21 4.80
N GLY A 50 13.66 2.13 4.72
CA GLY A 50 14.03 0.90 4.03
C GLY A 50 13.87 0.94 2.50
N HIS A 51 13.82 2.12 1.88
CA HIS A 51 13.61 2.28 0.44
C HIS A 51 14.84 1.83 -0.33
N ASP A 52 14.62 1.15 -1.45
CA ASP A 52 15.71 0.59 -2.27
C ASP A 52 16.48 1.66 -3.05
N ASP A 53 15.87 2.83 -3.28
CA ASP A 53 16.50 3.95 -3.99
C ASP A 53 17.11 4.98 -3.02
N PRO A 54 18.45 5.08 -2.94
CA PRO A 54 19.13 6.04 -2.06
C PRO A 54 18.98 7.50 -2.50
N HIS A 55 18.44 7.76 -3.70
CA HIS A 55 18.23 9.10 -4.24
C HIS A 55 16.81 9.63 -4.03
N THR A 56 15.89 8.77 -3.60
CA THR A 56 14.50 9.13 -3.31
C THR A 56 14.30 9.23 -1.79
N PRO A 57 13.90 10.39 -1.25
CA PRO A 57 13.55 10.50 0.16
C PRO A 57 12.43 9.51 0.53
N GLY A 58 12.60 8.80 1.64
CA GLY A 58 11.55 7.91 2.14
C GLY A 58 10.26 8.67 2.47
N PRO A 59 9.07 8.07 2.26
CA PRO A 59 7.81 8.60 2.71
C PRO A 59 7.69 8.50 4.23
N TYR A 60 6.73 9.27 4.75
CA TYR A 60 6.27 9.16 6.12
C TYR A 60 4.88 8.55 6.13
N TYR A 61 4.63 7.59 7.02
CA TYR A 61 3.32 6.97 7.18
C TYR A 61 2.88 6.97 8.65
N CYS A 62 1.57 6.93 8.88
CA CYS A 62 1.01 6.73 10.21
C CYS A 62 1.21 5.28 10.64
N ALA A 63 2.23 5.04 11.45
CA ALA A 63 2.57 3.72 11.95
C ALA A 63 1.79 3.38 13.22
N CYS A 64 1.24 2.19 13.25
CA CYS A 64 0.66 1.60 14.44
C CYS A 64 1.72 1.25 15.50
N ARG A 65 1.27 1.15 16.75
CA ARG A 65 2.04 0.45 17.80
C ARG A 65 2.27 -1.01 17.39
N HIS A 66 3.36 -1.61 17.84
CA HIS A 66 3.67 -3.00 17.52
C HIS A 66 2.54 -3.93 17.95
N GLY A 67 2.13 -4.85 17.06
CA GLY A 67 1.05 -5.81 17.31
C GLY A 67 -0.37 -5.25 17.13
N TYR A 68 -0.52 -3.99 16.72
CA TYR A 68 -1.83 -3.36 16.49
C TYR A 68 -2.08 -3.08 15.01
N ARG A 69 -3.36 -3.07 14.65
CA ARG A 69 -3.91 -2.80 13.32
C ARG A 69 -5.14 -1.86 13.41
N ALA A 70 -5.64 -1.43 12.24
CA ALA A 70 -6.74 -0.46 12.17
C ALA A 70 -8.00 -0.94 12.92
N THR A 71 -8.61 -0.04 13.70
CA THR A 71 -9.83 -0.31 14.47
C THR A 71 -11.08 -0.22 13.59
N GLY A 72 -11.94 -1.24 13.66
CA GLY A 72 -13.21 -1.25 12.92
C GLY A 72 -13.10 -1.61 11.44
N TYR A 73 -11.93 -2.11 11.00
CA TYR A 73 -11.70 -2.55 9.63
C TYR A 73 -11.30 -4.02 9.56
N GLU A 74 -11.63 -4.68 8.46
CA GLU A 74 -11.08 -5.99 8.13
C GLU A 74 -9.56 -5.92 7.95
N ALA A 75 -8.84 -6.92 8.47
CA ALA A 75 -7.37 -6.93 8.46
C ALA A 75 -6.78 -6.82 7.04
N ASN A 76 -7.46 -7.40 6.05
CA ASN A 76 -7.05 -7.38 4.65
C ASN A 76 -7.51 -6.12 3.88
N ASN A 77 -8.10 -5.11 4.54
CA ASN A 77 -8.52 -3.88 3.86
C ASN A 77 -7.31 -3.00 3.47
N MET A 78 -6.81 -3.22 2.26
CA MET A 78 -5.68 -2.48 1.68
C MET A 78 -5.95 -0.99 1.43
N GLU A 79 -7.22 -0.56 1.42
CA GLU A 79 -7.54 0.87 1.29
C GLU A 79 -7.38 1.61 2.61
N VAL A 80 -7.11 0.93 3.72
CA VAL A 80 -7.04 1.56 5.05
C VAL A 80 -5.73 1.23 5.74
N GLN A 81 -5.24 0.00 5.57
CA GLN A 81 -4.08 -0.50 6.28
C GLN A 81 -3.18 -1.37 5.41
N TRP A 82 -1.89 -1.36 5.70
CA TRP A 82 -0.90 -2.16 4.99
C TRP A 82 0.33 -2.42 5.86
N ARG A 83 1.12 -3.42 5.47
CA ARG A 83 2.52 -3.60 5.91
C ARG A 83 3.46 -3.23 4.78
N LEU A 84 4.73 -3.02 5.11
CA LEU A 84 5.79 -2.76 4.15
C LEU A 84 6.85 -3.86 4.22
N PRO A 85 7.53 -4.19 3.10
CA PRO A 85 8.72 -5.03 3.12
C PRO A 85 9.92 -4.26 3.71
N TRP A 86 9.82 -3.85 4.98
CA TRP A 86 10.78 -3.00 5.67
C TRP A 86 11.81 -3.85 6.42
N TYR A 87 12.69 -4.47 5.65
CA TYR A 87 13.72 -5.39 6.15
C TYR A 87 14.81 -4.65 6.94
N GLY A 88 15.48 -5.39 7.82
CA GLY A 88 16.69 -4.88 8.50
C GLY A 88 17.86 -4.71 7.54
N THR A 89 18.80 -3.82 7.87
CA THR A 89 19.99 -3.58 7.05
C THR A 89 21.18 -4.44 7.51
N PRO A 90 22.17 -4.71 6.64
CA PRO A 90 23.44 -5.31 7.04
C PRO A 90 24.20 -4.49 8.11
N SER A 91 23.90 -3.20 8.21
CA SER A 91 24.48 -2.27 9.18
C SER A 91 23.88 -2.41 10.59
N GLY A 92 22.89 -3.28 10.78
CA GLY A 92 22.33 -3.63 12.09
C GLY A 92 20.97 -3.00 12.41
N ASP A 93 20.31 -2.33 11.46
CA ASP A 93 18.95 -1.81 11.70
C ASP A 93 17.95 -2.98 11.83
N PRO A 94 17.06 -2.96 12.84
CA PRO A 94 16.11 -4.04 13.05
C PRO A 94 14.98 -4.02 12.01
N SER A 95 14.56 -5.20 11.55
CA SER A 95 13.37 -5.35 10.69
C SER A 95 12.13 -4.72 11.33
N GLN A 96 11.37 -4.01 10.51
CA GLN A 96 10.08 -3.42 10.87
C GLN A 96 8.90 -4.08 10.16
N GLU A 97 9.10 -5.24 9.51
CA GLU A 97 8.07 -5.91 8.70
C GLU A 97 6.76 -6.20 9.47
N GLY A 98 6.82 -6.38 10.79
CA GLY A 98 5.62 -6.59 11.61
C GLY A 98 4.78 -5.34 11.86
N ARG A 99 5.24 -4.16 11.42
CA ARG A 99 4.57 -2.88 11.64
C ARG A 99 3.44 -2.69 10.63
N VAL A 100 2.27 -2.35 11.15
CA VAL A 100 1.13 -1.92 10.34
C VAL A 100 1.17 -0.40 10.18
N PHE A 101 0.81 0.05 8.99
CA PHE A 101 0.59 1.44 8.63
C PHE A 101 -0.86 1.64 8.25
N VAL A 102 -1.37 2.83 8.50
CA VAL A 102 -2.75 3.20 8.20
C VAL A 102 -2.80 4.56 7.51
N LYS A 103 -3.93 4.86 6.88
CA LYS A 103 -4.20 6.21 6.38
C LYS A 103 -4.24 7.24 7.52
N PRO A 104 -3.90 8.51 7.27
CA PRO A 104 -4.09 9.58 8.23
C PRO A 104 -5.52 9.60 8.81
N GLY A 105 -5.63 9.84 10.12
CA GLY A 105 -6.89 9.88 10.86
C GLY A 105 -7.48 8.52 11.24
N VAL A 106 -6.89 7.41 10.81
CA VAL A 106 -7.36 6.06 11.16
C VAL A 106 -6.81 5.65 12.52
N GLU A 107 -7.72 5.31 13.43
CA GLU A 107 -7.39 4.73 14.72
C GLU A 107 -6.77 3.33 14.55
N CYS A 108 -5.67 3.06 15.25
CA CYS A 108 -4.96 1.79 15.25
C CYS A 108 -4.84 1.18 16.65
N ASN A 109 -5.96 0.69 17.17
CA ASN A 109 -6.09 0.13 18.52
C ASN A 109 -6.57 -1.33 18.56
N THR A 110 -6.78 -1.98 17.41
CA THR A 110 -7.14 -3.40 17.39
C THR A 110 -5.89 -4.26 17.45
N LEU A 111 -5.79 -5.14 18.44
CA LEU A 111 -4.66 -6.09 18.55
C LEU A 111 -4.76 -7.13 17.41
N CYS A 112 -3.64 -7.43 16.78
CA CYS A 112 -3.54 -8.54 15.84
C CYS A 112 -3.64 -9.89 16.58
N ASP A 113 -4.25 -10.89 15.96
CA ASP A 113 -4.47 -12.20 16.60
C ASP A 113 -3.15 -12.87 17.02
N ASP A 114 -2.12 -12.72 16.19
CA ASP A 114 -0.81 -13.35 16.37
C ASP A 114 0.27 -12.37 16.87
N TRP A 115 -0.11 -11.26 17.52
CA TRP A 115 0.80 -10.14 17.88
C TRP A 115 2.13 -10.56 18.54
N TYR A 116 2.15 -11.70 19.25
CA TYR A 116 3.31 -12.25 19.94
C TYR A 116 4.37 -12.87 19.01
N LEU A 117 4.08 -13.05 17.73
CA LEU A 117 5.01 -13.61 16.72
C LEU A 117 6.00 -12.56 16.16
N GLY A 118 6.08 -11.36 16.74
CA GLY A 118 7.01 -10.32 16.32
C GLY A 118 6.72 -9.84 14.90
N LYS A 119 7.69 -10.00 13.97
CA LYS A 119 7.53 -9.56 12.57
C LYS A 119 6.36 -10.25 11.85
N ASP A 120 6.00 -11.46 12.30
CA ASP A 120 4.96 -12.26 11.68
C ASP A 120 3.58 -12.06 12.36
N GLY A 121 3.48 -11.22 13.40
CA GLY A 121 2.30 -11.16 14.26
C GLY A 121 1.10 -10.39 13.73
N CYS A 122 1.26 -9.65 12.63
CA CYS A 122 0.17 -8.93 11.96
C CYS A 122 0.02 -9.34 10.48
N LYS A 123 0.37 -10.57 10.12
CA LYS A 123 0.35 -11.05 8.71
C LYS A 123 -1.01 -11.07 8.03
N ALA A 124 -2.10 -11.02 8.80
CA ALA A 124 -3.44 -10.82 8.26
C ALA A 124 -3.56 -9.46 7.53
N VAL A 125 -2.72 -8.48 7.88
CA VAL A 125 -2.57 -7.22 7.14
C VAL A 125 -1.61 -7.42 5.97
N GLN A 126 -2.11 -7.11 4.77
CA GLN A 126 -1.40 -7.33 3.52
C GLN A 126 -0.23 -6.36 3.34
N GLU A 127 0.83 -6.87 2.74
CA GLU A 127 2.02 -6.09 2.40
C GLU A 127 1.82 -5.36 1.08
N LYS A 128 2.21 -4.08 1.02
CA LYS A 128 2.24 -3.28 -0.20
C LYS A 128 3.67 -2.91 -0.56
N LYS A 129 4.22 -3.63 -1.55
CA LYS A 129 5.60 -3.39 -2.01
C LYS A 129 5.77 -2.06 -2.75
N TRP A 130 4.72 -1.57 -3.39
CA TRP A 130 4.71 -0.30 -4.14
C TRP A 130 4.57 0.95 -3.26
N CYS A 131 4.45 0.78 -1.94
CA CYS A 131 4.55 1.89 -0.97
C CYS A 131 5.97 2.07 -0.41
N MET A 132 6.91 1.24 -0.88
CA MET A 132 8.35 1.37 -0.61
C MET A 132 9.06 2.00 -1.81
#